data_AF-A0AAV2VRD9-F1
#
_entry.id   AF-A0AAV2VRD9-F1
#
_cell.length_a   1.000
_cell.length_b   1.000
_cell.length_c   1.000
_cell.angle_alpha   90.00
_cell.angle_beta   90.00
_cell.angle_gamma   90.00
#
_symmetry.space_group_name_H-M   'P 1'
#
loop_
_entity.id
_entity.type
_entity.pdbx_description
1 polymer ?
#
loop_
_entity_poly.entity_id
_entity_poly.type
_entity_poly.pdbx_seq_one_letter_code
_entity_poly.pdbx_strand_id
1 'polypeptide(L)'
;MKNLLLLSAVLGSWGAFAQNPVYQLHPDSVPAGHTETAINDKTRLVEGTRILNTQTQETITVTGKLLILVKDESELRQIAHDFGLLLSSYTPGSKLGVFTASKQVDLNELQARLTRDERVRKVRIETDEKRFIAH
;
A
#
# COMPACT_ATOMS: atom_id res chain seq x y z
N MET A 1 25.88 -57.88 -41.01
CA MET A 1 24.56 -57.97 -41.69
C MET A 1 23.46 -58.02 -40.64
N LYS A 2 22.67 -56.96 -40.48
CA LYS A 2 21.19 -56.97 -40.31
C LYS A 2 20.69 -55.52 -40.20
N ASN A 3 19.72 -55.22 -41.04
CA ASN A 3 19.08 -53.93 -41.27
C ASN A 3 17.85 -53.71 -40.36
N LEU A 4 17.24 -52.53 -40.57
CA LEU A 4 15.86 -52.06 -40.28
C LEU A 4 15.66 -51.49 -38.86
N LEU A 5 15.01 -50.34 -38.61
CA LEU A 5 14.30 -49.27 -39.38
C LEU A 5 14.28 -48.04 -38.45
N LEU A 6 14.79 -46.86 -38.85
CA LEU A 6 14.03 -45.70 -39.35
C LEU A 6 12.59 -45.54 -38.81
N LEU A 7 12.39 -44.57 -37.91
CA LEU A 7 11.21 -43.72 -37.90
C LEU A 7 11.67 -42.24 -37.86
N SER A 8 11.64 -41.61 -39.03
CA SER A 8 11.59 -40.17 -39.26
C SER A 8 10.23 -39.66 -38.75
N ALA A 9 10.11 -38.51 -38.09
CA ALA A 9 9.99 -37.14 -38.63
C ALA A 9 9.27 -36.33 -37.50
N VAL A 10 9.24 -35.00 -37.33
CA VAL A 10 9.35 -33.83 -38.20
C VAL A 10 9.81 -32.66 -37.31
N LEU A 11 10.59 -31.76 -37.91
CA LEU A 11 11.01 -30.45 -37.41
C LEU A 11 9.82 -29.50 -37.13
N GLY A 12 9.90 -28.79 -36.01
CA GLY A 12 9.07 -27.61 -35.74
C GLY A 12 9.85 -26.60 -34.90
N SER A 13 10.76 -25.87 -35.54
CA SER A 13 11.22 -24.58 -35.05
C SER A 13 10.01 -23.67 -34.86
N TRP A 14 9.96 -22.91 -33.77
CA TRP A 14 9.66 -21.46 -33.72
C TRP A 14 9.76 -21.01 -32.26
N GLY A 15 10.62 -20.03 -32.01
CA GLY A 15 10.64 -19.32 -30.74
C GLY A 15 9.36 -18.53 -30.55
N ALA A 16 8.83 -18.53 -29.33
CA ALA A 16 7.84 -17.56 -28.90
C ALA A 16 8.03 -17.27 -27.41
N PHE A 17 8.72 -16.15 -27.18
CA PHE A 17 8.52 -15.15 -26.14
C PHE A 17 7.77 -15.57 -24.88
N ALA A 18 8.45 -15.44 -23.74
CA ALA A 18 7.82 -15.26 -22.44
C ALA A 18 6.79 -14.13 -22.54
N GLN A 19 5.51 -14.50 -22.54
CA GLN A 19 4.41 -13.55 -22.40
C GLN A 19 4.27 -13.23 -20.92
N ASN A 20 4.76 -12.05 -20.53
CA ASN A 20 4.22 -11.34 -19.38
C ASN A 20 2.69 -11.35 -19.50
N PRO A 21 1.91 -11.74 -18.48
CA PRO A 21 0.48 -11.53 -18.53
C PRO A 21 0.21 -10.02 -18.51
N VAL A 22 0.01 -9.45 -19.70
CA VAL A 22 -0.67 -8.16 -19.85
C VAL A 22 -2.11 -8.42 -19.43
N TYR A 23 -2.51 -7.94 -18.26
CA TYR A 23 -3.90 -7.94 -17.85
C TYR A 23 -4.68 -7.02 -18.79
N GLN A 24 -5.33 -7.61 -19.80
CA GLN A 24 -6.33 -6.94 -20.63
C GLN A 24 -7.62 -6.88 -19.81
N LEU A 25 -7.94 -5.70 -19.26
CA LEU A 25 -9.25 -5.46 -18.66
C LEU A 25 -10.30 -5.50 -19.78
N HIS A 26 -11.23 -6.45 -19.68
CA HIS A 26 -12.41 -6.52 -20.55
C HIS A 26 -13.21 -5.21 -20.45
N PRO A 27 -13.74 -4.68 -21.58
CA PRO A 27 -14.43 -3.39 -21.64
C PRO A 27 -15.76 -3.33 -20.86
N ASP A 28 -16.24 -4.44 -20.31
CA ASP A 28 -17.48 -4.49 -19.51
C ASP A 28 -17.24 -4.49 -17.99
N SER A 29 -16.01 -4.21 -17.55
CA SER A 29 -15.69 -4.07 -16.12
C SER A 29 -16.03 -2.65 -15.66
N VAL A 30 -17.32 -2.36 -15.46
CA VAL A 30 -17.78 -1.15 -14.78
C VAL A 30 -17.05 -1.05 -13.43
N PRO A 31 -16.32 0.03 -13.12
CA PRO A 31 -15.72 0.18 -11.81
C PRO A 31 -16.84 0.50 -10.82
N ALA A 32 -17.33 -0.53 -10.14
CA ALA A 32 -18.07 -0.34 -8.91
C ALA A 32 -17.18 0.50 -7.98
N GLY A 33 -17.68 1.67 -7.59
CA GLY A 33 -16.95 2.68 -6.84
C GLY A 33 -16.35 2.11 -5.56
N HIS A 34 -15.06 1.80 -5.63
CA HIS A 34 -14.17 1.71 -4.49
C HIS A 34 -12.95 2.55 -4.82
N THR A 35 -12.90 3.71 -4.19
CA THR A 35 -11.81 4.69 -4.24
C THR A 35 -10.63 4.11 -3.44
N GLU A 36 -10.02 3.05 -3.94
CA GLU A 36 -8.79 2.49 -3.38
C GLU A 36 -7.61 2.99 -4.20
N THR A 37 -6.82 3.87 -3.60
CA THR A 37 -5.40 3.97 -3.92
C THR A 37 -4.87 2.54 -3.76
N ALA A 38 -4.51 1.86 -4.85
CA ALA A 38 -4.16 0.44 -4.83
C ALA A 38 -2.80 0.20 -4.15
N ILE A 39 -2.74 0.46 -2.85
CA ILE A 39 -1.73 -0.06 -1.95
C ILE A 39 -2.18 -1.49 -1.68
N ASN A 40 -1.60 -2.45 -2.39
CA ASN A 40 -1.78 -3.86 -2.02
C ASN A 40 -1.36 -4.00 -0.55
N ASP A 41 -2.22 -4.58 0.30
CA ASP A 41 -1.97 -4.79 1.73
C ASP A 41 -0.68 -5.58 2.04
N LYS A 42 -0.04 -6.16 1.01
CA LYS A 42 1.25 -6.88 1.09
C LYS A 42 2.46 -6.05 0.70
N THR A 43 2.29 -4.84 0.18
CA THR A 43 3.42 -3.97 -0.19
C THR A 43 4.00 -3.36 1.08
N ARG A 44 5.27 -3.65 1.37
CA ARG A 44 5.97 -3.00 2.48
C ARG A 44 6.10 -1.50 2.21
N LEU A 45 5.53 -0.67 3.08
CA LEU A 45 5.62 0.78 2.98
C LEU A 45 6.53 1.31 4.09
N VAL A 46 7.63 1.95 3.70
CA VAL A 46 8.53 2.63 4.64
C VAL A 46 8.58 4.12 4.32
N GLU A 47 9.15 4.92 5.21
CA GLU A 47 9.42 6.33 4.92
C GLU A 47 10.25 6.47 3.64
N GLY A 48 9.85 7.39 2.77
CA GLY A 48 10.50 7.63 1.48
C GLY A 48 10.04 6.71 0.35
N THR A 49 9.18 5.72 0.61
CA THR A 49 8.58 4.91 -0.46
C THR A 49 7.79 5.81 -1.41
N ARG A 50 8.06 5.67 -2.71
CA ARG A 50 7.34 6.38 -3.77
C ARG A 50 6.24 5.50 -4.35
N ILE A 51 5.03 6.04 -4.45
CA ILE A 51 3.84 5.33 -4.91
C ILE A 51 3.22 6.16 -6.04
N LEU A 52 2.77 5.48 -7.11
CA LEU A 52 1.96 6.13 -8.13
C LEU A 52 0.53 6.28 -7.62
N ASN A 53 0.07 7.51 -7.45
CA ASN A 53 -1.35 7.77 -7.24
C ASN A 53 -2.07 7.60 -8.58
N THR A 54 -2.89 6.56 -8.69
CA THR A 54 -3.62 6.25 -9.93
C THR A 54 -4.75 7.24 -10.24
N GLN A 55 -5.19 8.03 -9.26
CA GLN A 55 -6.23 9.05 -9.43
C GLN A 55 -5.65 10.33 -10.04
N THR A 56 -4.52 10.80 -9.52
CA THR A 56 -3.87 12.03 -10.01
C THR A 56 -2.79 11.77 -11.07
N GLN A 57 -2.38 10.51 -11.25
CA GLN A 57 -1.22 10.10 -12.06
C GLN A 57 0.11 10.70 -11.59
N GLU A 58 0.16 11.18 -10.34
CA GLU A 58 1.36 11.74 -9.73
C GLU A 58 2.08 10.70 -8.87
N THR A 59 3.41 10.81 -8.79
CA THR A 59 4.19 10.04 -7.81
C THR A 59 4.20 10.78 -6.49
N ILE A 60 3.72 10.12 -5.44
CA ILE A 60 3.68 10.63 -4.07
C ILE A 60 4.67 9.85 -3.19
N THR A 61 5.19 10.51 -2.15
CA THR A 61 6.14 9.97 -1.19
C THR A 61 5.47 9.72 0.14
N VAL A 62 5.68 8.54 0.71
CA VAL A 62 5.27 8.22 2.08
C VAL A 62 6.17 8.95 3.08
N THR A 63 5.61 9.72 4.01
CA THR A 63 6.37 10.65 4.86
C THR A 63 6.90 10.01 6.14
N GLY A 64 6.50 8.77 6.47
CA GLY A 64 6.81 8.14 7.76
C GLY A 64 5.85 8.56 8.89
N LYS A 65 4.87 9.42 8.61
CA LYS A 65 3.90 9.88 9.59
C LYS A 65 2.55 9.17 9.45
N LEU A 66 1.84 9.07 10.57
CA LEU A 66 0.48 8.56 10.64
C LEU A 66 -0.43 9.57 11.36
N LEU A 67 -1.63 9.74 10.84
CA LEU A 67 -2.73 10.40 11.53
C LEU A 67 -3.57 9.32 12.21
N ILE A 68 -3.69 9.39 13.54
CA ILE A 68 -4.45 8.42 14.33
C ILE A 68 -5.56 9.16 15.07
N LEU A 69 -6.80 8.75 14.80
CA LEU A 69 -7.98 9.17 15.54
C LEU A 69 -8.29 8.12 16.60
N VAL A 70 -8.24 8.52 17.88
CA VAL A 70 -8.51 7.65 19.03
C VAL A 70 -9.93 7.84 19.57
N LYS A 71 -10.36 6.99 20.52
CA LYS A 71 -11.67 7.11 21.19
C LYS A 71 -11.64 8.19 22.25
N ASP A 72 -10.52 8.34 22.95
CA ASP A 72 -10.30 9.35 23.98
C ASP A 72 -8.93 10.01 23.83
N GLU A 73 -8.84 11.32 24.01
CA GLU A 73 -7.58 12.08 23.86
C GLU A 73 -6.48 11.56 24.80
N SER A 74 -6.85 11.09 26.00
CA SER A 74 -5.91 10.52 26.97
C SER A 74 -5.15 9.30 26.43
N GLU A 75 -5.70 8.61 25.43
CA GLU A 75 -5.10 7.43 24.80
C GLU A 75 -3.94 7.77 23.86
N LEU A 76 -3.81 9.02 23.39
CA LEU A 76 -2.81 9.41 22.38
C LEU A 76 -1.38 9.07 22.83
N ARG A 77 -1.04 9.36 24.09
CA ARG A 77 0.30 9.07 24.63
C ARG A 77 0.53 7.58 24.83
N GLN A 78 -0.50 6.86 25.26
CA GLN A 78 -0.40 5.41 25.46
C GLN A 78 -0.25 4.67 24.13
N ILE A 79 -1.01 5.06 23.11
CA ILE A 79 -0.85 4.55 21.74
C ILE A 79 0.55 4.84 21.21
N ALA A 80 1.09 6.04 21.44
CA ALA A 80 2.45 6.36 21.03
C ALA A 80 3.45 5.37 21.65
N HIS A 81 3.36 5.16 22.96
CA HIS A 81 4.23 4.26 23.69
C HIS A 81 4.09 2.80 23.23
N ASP A 82 2.87 2.26 23.21
CA ASP A 82 2.61 0.83 22.95
C ASP A 82 3.01 0.40 21.53
N PHE A 83 2.92 1.31 20.57
CA PHE A 83 3.24 1.04 19.17
C PHE A 83 4.64 1.53 18.76
N GLY A 84 5.44 2.04 19.70
CA GLY A 84 6.80 2.54 19.42
C GLY A 84 6.80 3.75 18.47
N LEU A 85 5.81 4.62 18.61
CA LEU A 85 5.62 5.82 17.81
C LEU A 85 6.00 7.09 18.59
N LEU A 86 6.42 8.12 17.88
CA LEU A 86 6.62 9.45 18.44
C LEU A 86 5.38 10.32 18.19
N LEU A 87 4.65 10.68 19.25
CA LEU A 87 3.59 11.68 19.16
C LEU A 87 4.21 13.05 18.81
N SER A 88 4.04 13.47 17.56
CA SER A 88 4.71 14.63 16.98
C SER A 88 3.92 15.92 17.20
N SER A 89 2.60 15.84 17.07
CA SER A 89 1.69 16.94 17.40
C SER A 89 0.28 16.43 17.66
N TYR A 90 -0.48 17.20 18.44
CA TYR A 90 -1.93 17.04 18.61
C TYR A 90 -2.52 18.38 19.06
N THR A 91 -3.81 18.55 18.88
CA THR A 91 -4.54 19.71 19.38
C THR A 91 -5.20 19.33 20.72
N PRO A 92 -4.98 20.07 21.82
CA PRO A 92 -5.68 19.81 23.07
C PRO A 92 -7.21 19.84 22.88
N GLY A 93 -7.93 18.89 23.46
CA GLY A 93 -9.37 18.69 23.24
C GLY A 93 -9.70 17.91 21.96
N SER A 94 -8.71 17.52 21.16
CA SER A 94 -8.89 16.72 19.95
C SER A 94 -8.44 15.28 20.16
N LYS A 95 -9.20 14.35 19.59
CA LYS A 95 -8.89 12.91 19.57
C LYS A 95 -7.95 12.52 18.41
N LEU A 96 -7.44 13.50 17.67
CA LEU A 96 -6.56 13.29 16.52
C LEU A 96 -5.13 13.68 16.87
N GLY A 97 -4.21 12.73 16.70
CA GLY A 97 -2.77 12.98 16.81
C GLY A 97 -2.02 12.67 15.52
N VAL A 98 -0.87 13.33 15.35
CA VAL A 98 0.12 13.05 14.32
C VAL A 98 1.29 12.32 14.96
N PHE A 99 1.60 11.14 14.44
CA PHE A 99 2.59 10.22 14.97
C PHE A 99 3.68 9.99 13.93
N THR A 100 4.93 9.91 14.36
CA THR A 100 6.06 9.56 13.50
C THR A 100 6.52 8.14 13.84
N ALA A 101 6.60 7.28 12.82
CA ALA A 101 7.17 5.95 12.95
C ALA A 101 8.69 5.97 12.74
N SER A 102 9.36 4.91 13.20
CA SER A 102 10.79 4.74 12.89
C SER A 102 10.99 4.42 11.40
N LYS A 103 12.07 4.92 10.79
CA LYS A 103 12.33 4.90 9.34
C LYS A 103 12.19 3.55 8.63
N GLN A 104 12.40 2.44 9.34
CA GLN A 104 12.41 1.08 8.77
C GLN A 104 11.12 0.29 9.04
N VAL A 105 10.20 0.86 9.82
CA VAL A 105 8.92 0.24 10.17
C VAL A 105 8.05 0.12 8.92
N ASP A 106 7.46 -1.06 8.72
CA ASP A 106 6.42 -1.24 7.72
C ASP A 106 5.12 -0.57 8.19
N LEU A 107 4.78 0.54 7.53
CA LEU A 107 3.64 1.37 7.85
C LEU A 107 2.32 0.68 7.50
N ASN A 108 2.29 -0.23 6.53
CA ASN A 108 1.09 -1.00 6.22
C ASN A 108 0.79 -2.01 7.33
N GLU A 109 1.81 -2.76 7.79
CA GLU A 109 1.66 -3.67 8.91
C GLU A 109 1.28 -2.92 10.20
N LEU A 110 1.94 -1.79 10.46
CA LEU A 110 1.64 -0.94 11.60
C LEU A 110 0.20 -0.41 11.54
N GLN A 111 -0.26 0.07 10.38
CA GLN A 111 -1.63 0.52 10.18
C GLN A 111 -2.63 -0.61 10.44
N ALA A 112 -2.37 -1.82 9.94
CA ALA A 112 -3.24 -2.98 10.15
C ALA A 112 -3.32 -3.36 11.64
N ARG A 113 -2.20 -3.31 12.36
CA ARG A 113 -2.14 -3.55 13.81
C ARG A 113 -2.90 -2.47 14.59
N LEU A 114 -2.67 -1.20 14.30
CA LEU A 114 -3.37 -0.08 14.94
C LEU A 114 -4.87 -0.13 14.69
N THR A 115 -5.32 -0.50 13.48
CA THR A 115 -6.75 -0.60 13.14
C THR A 115 -7.48 -1.69 13.94
N ARG A 116 -6.76 -2.70 14.45
CA ARG A 116 -7.32 -3.75 15.32
C ARG A 116 -7.32 -3.35 16.80
N ASP A 117 -6.63 -2.29 17.17
CA ASP A 117 -6.62 -1.79 18.55
C ASP A 117 -7.95 -1.11 18.86
N GLU A 118 -8.60 -1.53 19.94
CA GLU A 118 -9.92 -1.04 20.29
C GLU A 118 -9.97 0.47 20.61
N ARG A 119 -8.85 1.08 20.97
CA ARG A 119 -8.74 2.53 21.25
C ARG A 119 -8.72 3.36 19.98
N VAL A 120 -8.32 2.75 18.87
CA VAL A 120 -8.15 3.42 17.59
C VAL A 120 -9.45 3.38 16.78
N ARG A 121 -9.93 4.55 16.36
CA ARG A 121 -11.09 4.67 15.48
C ARG A 121 -10.71 4.69 14.01
N LYS A 122 -9.59 5.34 13.68
CA LYS A 122 -9.10 5.45 12.30
C LYS A 122 -7.61 5.72 12.28
N VAL A 123 -6.94 5.16 11.27
CA VAL A 123 -5.53 5.40 10.98
C VAL A 123 -5.40 5.79 9.52
N ARG A 124 -4.52 6.74 9.23
CA ARG A 124 -4.13 7.11 7.87
C ARG A 124 -2.63 7.33 7.80
N ILE A 125 -1.96 6.68 6.85
CA ILE A 125 -0.57 6.98 6.49
C ILE A 125 -0.54 8.33 5.76
N GLU A 126 0.39 9.20 6.16
CA GLU A 126 0.59 10.49 5.52
C GLU A 126 1.51 10.36 4.31
N THR A 127 1.12 11.03 3.23
CA THR A 127 1.88 11.17 1.99
C THR A 127 2.13 12.65 1.74
N ASP A 128 3.14 12.98 0.94
CA ASP A 128 3.43 14.36 0.49
C ASP A 128 2.42 14.89 -0.54
N GLU A 129 1.34 14.16 -0.77
CA GLU A 129 0.31 14.50 -1.74
C GLU A 129 -0.28 15.87 -1.42
N LYS A 130 -0.18 16.79 -2.38
CA LYS A 130 -0.80 18.09 -2.28
C LYS A 130 -2.30 17.90 -2.40
N ARG A 131 -3.03 18.15 -1.30
CA ARG A 131 -4.49 18.23 -1.38
C ARG A 131 -4.86 19.43 -2.23
N PHE A 132 -5.33 19.20 -3.44
CA PHE A 132 -6.09 20.21 -4.18
C PHE A 132 -7.39 20.44 -3.42
N ILE A 133 -7.46 21.54 -2.68
CA ILE A 133 -8.71 22.05 -2.13
C ILE A 133 -9.36 22.80 -3.30
N ALA A 134 -10.35 22.18 -3.95
CA ALA A 134 -11.17 22.89 -4.91
C ALA A 134 -11.91 24.02 -4.17
N HIS A 135 -11.65 25.27 -4.60
CA HIS A 135 -12.38 26.46 -4.16
C HIS A 135 -13.69 26.60 -4.93
#